data_AF-A0A089VLL1-F1
#
_entry.id   AF-A0A089VLL1-F1
#
_cell.length_a   1.000
_cell.length_b   1.000
_cell.length_c   1.000
_cell.angle_alpha   90.00
_cell.angle_beta   90.00
_cell.angle_gamma   90.00
#
_symmetry.space_group_name_H-M   'P 1'
#
loop_
_entity.id
_entity.type
_entity.pdbx_description
1 polymer ?
#
loop_
_entity_poly.entity_id
_entity_poly.type
_entity_poly.pdbx_seq_one_letter_code
_entity_poly.pdbx_strand_id
1 'polypeptide(L)'
;EDILEKYQNISGIRLWDAKHENLKNEIDRIKKENDDMRIELRHLNGEDISSLQYPDLIRLEQALENGIDGVNDRQMEIYKMHEKNTTMLQEENNQLEYMLHKQENEMMDGGVRNNPQERDYLYQIPYGFRAQQNQQERV
;
A
#
# COMPACT_ATOMS: atom_id res chain seq x y z
N GLU A 1 -2.56 38.78 -18.99
CA GLU A 1 -3.74 39.43 -18.37
C GLU A 1 -3.80 40.94 -18.65
N ASP A 2 -2.68 41.63 -18.52
CA ASP A 2 -2.56 43.10 -18.59
C ASP A 2 -3.09 43.80 -19.88
N ILE A 3 -3.11 43.14 -21.05
CA ILE A 3 -3.59 43.74 -22.32
C ILE A 3 -5.13 43.81 -22.41
N LEU A 4 -5.82 42.75 -21.96
CA LEU A 4 -7.29 42.69 -22.04
C LEU A 4 -7.93 43.63 -21.00
N GLU A 5 -7.30 43.73 -19.83
CA GLU A 5 -7.68 44.66 -18.77
C GLU A 5 -7.50 46.12 -19.24
N LYS A 6 -6.36 46.44 -19.90
CA LYS A 6 -6.15 47.74 -20.56
C LYS A 6 -7.18 48.03 -21.65
N TYR A 7 -7.50 47.05 -22.50
CA TYR A 7 -8.50 47.23 -23.55
C TYR A 7 -9.88 47.53 -22.98
N GLN A 8 -10.31 46.81 -21.95
CA GLN A 8 -11.58 47.06 -21.26
C GLN A 8 -11.63 48.45 -20.61
N ASN A 9 -10.53 48.88 -19.97
CA ASN A 9 -10.43 50.22 -19.37
C ASN A 9 -10.47 51.35 -20.41
N ILE A 10 -9.87 51.16 -21.58
CA ILE A 10 -9.82 52.18 -22.65
C ILE A 10 -11.11 52.19 -23.47
N SER A 11 -11.66 51.02 -23.81
CA SER A 11 -12.84 50.89 -24.66
C SER A 11 -14.16 51.06 -23.91
N GLY A 12 -14.17 50.87 -22.58
CA GLY A 12 -15.37 50.85 -21.75
C GLY A 12 -16.28 49.63 -22.00
N ILE A 13 -15.89 48.74 -22.92
CA ILE A 13 -16.65 47.55 -23.29
C ILE A 13 -16.36 46.46 -22.26
N ARG A 14 -17.39 46.02 -21.54
CA ARG A 14 -17.29 44.91 -20.60
C ARG A 14 -17.07 43.60 -21.36
N LEU A 15 -15.85 43.07 -21.28
CA LEU A 15 -15.43 41.86 -21.99
C LEU A 15 -15.96 40.57 -21.34
N TRP A 16 -16.14 40.57 -20.02
CA TRP A 16 -16.55 39.39 -19.25
C TRP A 16 -17.94 39.56 -18.63
N ASP A 17 -18.76 38.52 -18.71
CA ASP A 17 -20.00 38.46 -17.95
C ASP A 17 -19.74 38.06 -16.49
N ALA A 18 -20.79 38.07 -15.66
CA ALA A 18 -20.68 37.71 -14.26
C ALA A 18 -20.17 36.28 -14.03
N LYS A 19 -20.41 35.35 -14.96
CA LYS A 19 -19.93 33.96 -14.83
C LYS A 19 -18.42 33.88 -14.97
N HIS A 20 -17.85 34.61 -15.93
CA HIS A 20 -16.39 34.65 -16.13
C HIS A 20 -15.67 35.32 -14.96
N GLU A 21 -16.23 36.41 -14.40
CA GLU A 21 -15.67 37.04 -13.19
C GLU A 21 -15.72 36.10 -11.99
N ASN A 22 -16.83 35.41 -11.76
CA ASN A 22 -16.94 34.42 -10.69
C ASN A 22 -15.95 33.28 -10.86
N LEU A 23 -15.76 32.78 -12.09
CA LEU A 23 -14.79 31.72 -12.37
C LEU A 23 -13.35 32.19 -12.13
N LYS A 24 -13.01 33.42 -12.51
CA LYS A 24 -11.68 33.98 -12.23
C LYS A 24 -11.43 34.06 -10.72
N ASN A 25 -12.41 34.57 -9.96
CA ASN A 25 -12.32 34.65 -8.51
C ASN A 25 -12.17 33.27 -7.85
N GLU A 26 -12.86 32.25 -8.39
CA GLU A 26 -12.72 30.87 -7.95
C GLU A 26 -11.31 30.33 -8.17
N ILE A 27 -10.77 30.54 -9.37
CA ILE A 27 -9.41 30.13 -9.74
C ILE A 27 -8.39 30.81 -8.82
N ASP A 28 -8.53 32.11 -8.59
CA ASP A 28 -7.58 32.86 -7.75
C ASP A 28 -7.65 32.41 -6.30
N ARG A 29 -8.84 32.05 -5.79
CA ARG A 29 -9.00 31.46 -4.47
C ARG A 29 -8.32 30.10 -4.37
N ILE A 30 -8.56 29.20 -5.32
CA ILE A 30 -7.96 27.86 -5.34
C ILE A 30 -6.44 27.94 -5.48
N LYS A 31 -5.92 28.85 -6.31
CA LYS A 31 -4.47 29.07 -6.42
C LYS A 31 -3.87 29.47 -5.09
N LYS A 32 -4.49 30.43 -4.40
CA LYS A 32 -4.04 30.87 -3.08
C LYS A 32 -4.03 29.70 -2.08
N GLU A 33 -5.12 28.95 -2.01
CA GLU A 33 -5.22 27.77 -1.15
C GLU A 33 -4.14 26.72 -1.49
N ASN A 34 -3.85 26.51 -2.78
CA ASN A 34 -2.80 25.59 -3.21
C ASN A 34 -1.41 26.06 -2.79
N ASP A 35 -1.13 27.36 -2.90
CA ASP A 35 0.14 27.94 -2.47
C ASP A 35 0.28 27.86 -0.94
N ASP A 36 -0.79 28.14 -0.19
CA ASP A 36 -0.83 27.97 1.27
C ASP A 36 -0.55 26.51 1.66
N MET A 37 -1.20 25.53 1.03
CA MET A 37 -0.95 24.10 1.26
C MET A 37 0.49 23.68 0.94
N ARG A 38 1.09 24.24 -0.12
CA ARG A 38 2.49 23.96 -0.47
C ARG A 38 3.45 24.46 0.60
N ILE A 39 3.17 25.62 1.18
CA ILE A 39 3.95 26.16 2.30
C ILE A 39 3.84 25.22 3.51
N GLU A 40 2.62 24.77 3.84
CA GLU A 40 2.41 23.80 4.93
C GLU A 40 3.18 22.48 4.72
N LEU A 41 3.17 21.93 3.49
CA LEU A 41 3.94 20.73 3.17
C LEU A 41 5.45 20.91 3.36
N ARG A 42 5.98 22.10 3.03
CA ARG A 42 7.39 22.41 3.26
C ARG A 42 7.71 22.43 4.76
N HIS A 43 6.84 23.04 5.58
CA HIS A 43 7.00 23.01 7.03
C HIS A 43 6.92 21.60 7.61
N LEU A 44 5.97 20.77 7.14
CA LEU A 44 5.88 19.36 7.54
C LEU A 44 7.14 18.56 7.15
N ASN A 45 7.79 18.92 6.04
CA ASN A 45 9.07 18.34 5.63
C ASN A 45 10.28 18.89 6.41
N GLY A 46 10.08 19.81 7.36
CA GLY A 46 11.18 20.40 8.13
C GLY A 46 11.88 21.58 7.44
N GLU A 47 11.30 22.13 6.37
CA GLU A 47 11.82 23.31 5.67
C GLU A 47 11.25 24.61 6.27
N ASP A 48 11.97 25.73 6.11
CA ASP A 48 11.56 27.09 6.52
C ASP A 48 11.06 27.25 7.97
N ILE A 49 11.42 26.33 8.86
CA ILE A 49 10.97 26.30 10.26
C ILE A 49 11.28 27.58 11.02
N SER A 50 12.42 28.23 10.72
CA SER A 50 12.81 29.50 11.34
C SER A 50 11.86 30.67 11.02
N SER A 51 11.01 30.53 10.01
CA SER A 51 10.02 31.54 9.62
C SER A 51 8.71 31.46 10.44
N LEU A 52 8.47 30.31 11.09
CA LEU A 52 7.26 30.06 11.88
C LEU A 52 7.30 30.77 13.23
N GLN A 53 6.14 31.23 13.66
CA GLN A 53 5.96 31.75 15.02
C GLN A 53 5.74 30.61 16.02
N TYR A 54 6.00 30.88 17.29
CA TYR A 54 5.87 29.86 18.36
C TYR A 54 4.52 29.11 18.38
N PRO A 55 3.35 29.75 18.22
CA PRO A 55 2.07 29.03 18.18
C PRO A 55 1.96 28.07 16.98
N ASP A 56 2.53 28.44 15.84
CA ASP A 56 2.49 27.62 14.63
C ASP A 56 3.45 26.43 14.73
N LEU A 57 4.59 26.60 15.43
CA LEU A 57 5.49 25.51 15.78
C LEU A 57 4.81 24.45 16.65
N ILE A 58 4.03 24.86 17.66
CA ILE A 58 3.25 23.91 18.50
C ILE A 58 2.25 23.13 17.65
N ARG A 59 1.53 23.80 16.74
CA ARG A 59 0.56 23.14 15.86
C ARG A 59 1.24 22.15 14.93
N LEU A 60 2.41 22.51 14.40
CA LEU A 60 3.22 21.65 13.55
C LEU A 60 3.69 20.40 14.32
N GLU A 61 4.22 20.59 15.53
CA GLU A 61 4.65 19.49 16.41
C GLU A 61 3.50 18.52 16.69
N GLN A 62 2.33 19.02 17.10
CA GLN A 62 1.14 18.20 17.34
C GLN A 62 0.68 17.46 16.09
N ALA A 63 0.70 18.10 14.92
CA ALA A 63 0.32 17.46 13.67
C ALA A 63 1.28 16.31 13.30
N LEU A 64 2.58 16.50 13.51
CA LEU A 64 3.60 15.48 13.26
C LEU A 64 3.49 14.32 14.26
N GLU A 65 3.29 14.60 15.55
CA GLU A 65 3.10 13.58 16.59
C GLU A 65 1.88 12.70 16.27
N ASN A 66 0.73 13.32 15.99
CA ASN A 66 -0.48 12.60 15.57
C ASN A 66 -0.26 11.75 14.29
N GLY A 67 0.51 12.28 13.34
CA GLY A 67 0.85 11.56 12.11
C GLY A 67 1.70 10.32 12.38
N ILE A 68 2.71 10.44 13.26
CA ILE A 68 3.57 9.32 13.68
C ILE A 68 2.76 8.26 14.40
N ASP A 69 1.91 8.66 15.34
CA ASP A 69 1.04 7.74 16.08
C ASP A 69 0.14 6.95 15.13
N GLY A 70 -0.50 7.63 14.17
CA GLY A 70 -1.34 6.97 13.17
C GLY A 70 -0.58 5.98 12.28
N VAL A 71 0.66 6.30 11.89
CA VAL A 71 1.51 5.37 11.13
C VAL A 71 1.88 4.15 11.97
N ASN A 72 2.26 4.35 13.24
CA ASN A 72 2.63 3.28 14.15
C ASN A 72 1.44 2.34 14.41
N ASP A 73 0.25 2.90 14.66
CA ASP A 73 -0.98 2.13 14.83
C ASP A 73 -1.24 1.25 13.61
N ARG A 74 -1.14 1.82 12.40
CA ARG A 74 -1.35 1.08 11.17
C ARG A 74 -0.31 -0.01 10.95
N GLN A 75 0.96 0.25 11.24
CA GLN A 75 2.02 -0.75 11.17
C GLN A 75 1.76 -1.91 12.14
N MET A 76 1.34 -1.59 13.37
CA MET A 76 1.00 -2.58 14.39
C MET A 76 -0.19 -3.45 13.99
N GLU A 77 -1.22 -2.88 13.37
CA GLU A 77 -2.35 -3.64 12.82
C GLU A 77 -1.89 -4.65 11.76
N ILE A 78 -1.04 -4.22 10.82
CA ILE A 78 -0.50 -5.07 9.76
C ILE A 78 0.35 -6.20 10.37
N TYR A 79 1.21 -5.86 11.34
CA TYR A 79 2.04 -6.84 12.04
C TYR A 79 1.19 -7.93 12.72
N LYS A 80 0.18 -7.53 13.50
CA LYS A 80 -0.72 -8.46 14.20
C LYS A 80 -1.48 -9.36 13.22
N MET A 81 -1.93 -8.82 12.09
CA MET A 81 -2.58 -9.61 11.05
C MET A 81 -1.61 -10.66 10.45
N HIS A 82 -0.38 -10.27 10.14
CA HIS A 82 0.63 -11.16 9.61
C HIS A 82 1.01 -12.27 10.62
N GLU A 83 1.21 -11.90 11.89
CA GLU A 83 1.48 -12.83 12.97
C GLU A 83 0.37 -13.88 13.09
N LYS A 84 -0.90 -13.44 13.13
CA LYS A 84 -2.05 -14.35 13.17
C LYS A 84 -2.10 -15.29 11.97
N ASN A 85 -1.87 -14.78 10.76
CA ASN A 85 -1.86 -15.60 9.55
C ASN A 85 -0.74 -16.65 9.57
N THR A 86 0.45 -16.26 10.06
CA THR A 86 1.59 -17.18 10.19
C THR A 86 1.28 -18.29 11.16
N THR A 87 0.70 -17.97 12.33
CA THR A 87 0.29 -18.98 13.32
C THR A 87 -0.74 -19.94 12.75
N MET A 88 -1.78 -19.44 12.05
CA MET A 88 -2.80 -20.30 11.44
C MET A 88 -2.21 -21.22 10.36
N LEU A 89 -1.31 -20.72 9.51
CA LEU A 89 -0.63 -21.54 8.50
C LEU A 89 0.27 -22.60 9.13
N GLN A 90 0.97 -22.27 10.20
CA GLN A 90 1.80 -23.23 10.92
C GLN A 90 0.94 -24.32 11.58
N GLU A 91 -0.20 -23.95 12.17
CA GLU A 91 -1.16 -24.92 12.73
C GLU A 91 -1.71 -25.86 11.65
N GLU A 92 -2.11 -25.33 10.49
CA GLU A 92 -2.59 -26.14 9.36
C GLU A 92 -1.49 -27.07 8.83
N ASN A 93 -0.26 -26.58 8.66
CA ASN A 93 0.86 -27.41 8.22
C ASN A 93 1.15 -28.55 9.20
N ASN A 94 1.16 -28.26 10.50
CA ASN A 94 1.33 -29.29 11.54
C ASN A 94 0.21 -30.35 11.49
N GLN A 95 -1.03 -29.94 11.21
CA GLN A 95 -2.16 -30.88 11.05
C GLN A 95 -2.00 -31.76 9.81
N LEU A 96 -1.57 -31.19 8.69
CA LEU A 96 -1.30 -31.93 7.46
C LEU A 96 -0.15 -32.93 7.64
N GLU A 97 0.95 -32.53 8.27
CA GLU A 97 2.07 -33.41 8.62
C GLU A 97 1.61 -34.58 9.51
N TYR A 98 0.77 -34.30 10.52
CA TYR A 98 0.19 -35.35 11.37
C TYR A 98 -0.67 -36.33 10.57
N MET A 99 -1.54 -35.84 9.68
CA MET A 99 -2.39 -36.68 8.83
C MET A 99 -1.56 -37.54 7.87
N LEU A 100 -0.50 -36.98 7.27
CA LEU A 100 0.40 -37.70 6.38
C LEU A 100 1.10 -38.85 7.11
N HIS A 101 1.71 -38.58 8.28
CA HIS A 101 2.37 -39.62 9.08
C HIS A 101 1.41 -40.72 9.54
N LYS A 102 0.17 -40.37 9.88
CA LYS A 102 -0.86 -41.36 10.22
C LYS A 102 -1.16 -42.27 9.03
N GLN A 103 -1.35 -41.70 7.84
CA GLN A 103 -1.61 -42.46 6.61
C GLN A 103 -0.45 -43.38 6.25
N GLU A 104 0.80 -42.89 6.33
CA GLU A 104 2.01 -43.70 6.08
C GLU A 104 2.09 -44.90 7.04
N ASN A 105 1.82 -44.69 8.33
CA ASN A 105 1.81 -45.76 9.32
C ASN A 105 0.70 -46.79 9.06
N GLU A 106 -0.51 -46.36 8.71
CA GLU A 106 -1.62 -47.25 8.34
C GLU A 106 -1.30 -48.08 7.08
N MET A 107 -0.59 -47.50 6.09
CA MET A 107 -0.12 -48.22 4.90
C MET A 107 0.97 -49.25 5.22
N MET A 108 1.82 -48.98 6.21
CA MET A 108 2.87 -49.90 6.66
C MET A 108 2.34 -51.04 7.54
N ASP A 109 1.30 -50.78 8.35
CA ASP A 109 0.67 -51.77 9.25
C ASP A 109 -0.36 -52.67 8.52
N GLY A 110 -0.96 -52.20 7.42
CA GLY A 110 -1.89 -52.94 6.55
C GLY A 110 -1.28 -54.06 5.69
N GLY A 111 -0.08 -54.54 6.03
CA GLY A 111 0.66 -55.56 5.29
C GLY A 111 0.05 -56.98 5.36
N VAL A 112 -1.08 -57.20 4.68
CA VAL A 112 -1.56 -58.55 4.32
C VAL A 112 -1.89 -58.61 2.82
N ARG A 113 -1.04 -59.36 2.09
CA ARG A 113 -1.20 -59.91 0.72
C ARG A 113 -1.00 -58.95 -0.45
N ASN A 114 0.27 -58.76 -0.81
CA ASN A 114 0.69 -58.23 -2.11
C ASN A 114 0.33 -59.21 -3.24
N ASN A 115 -0.62 -58.83 -4.10
CA ASN A 115 -0.72 -59.32 -5.47
C ASN A 115 0.10 -58.35 -6.36
N PRO A 116 1.13 -58.78 -7.11
CA PRO A 116 2.09 -57.87 -7.75
C PRO A 116 1.60 -57.03 -8.93
N GLN A 117 0.35 -57.18 -9.38
CA GLN A 117 -0.11 -56.68 -10.68
C GLN A 117 -0.77 -55.29 -10.69
N GLU A 118 -1.01 -54.66 -9.53
CA GLU A 118 -1.72 -53.36 -9.47
C GLU A 118 -0.83 -52.17 -9.07
N ARG A 119 0.47 -52.37 -8.86
CA ARG A 119 1.40 -51.31 -8.41
C ARG A 119 1.69 -50.24 -9.49
N ASP A 120 1.40 -50.50 -10.76
CA ASP A 120 1.75 -49.59 -11.86
C ASP A 120 0.77 -48.42 -12.05
N TYR A 121 -0.37 -48.39 -11.35
CA TYR A 121 -1.44 -47.44 -11.65
C TYR A 121 -1.59 -46.24 -10.70
N LEU A 122 -0.89 -46.16 -9.56
CA LEU A 122 -1.22 -45.14 -8.53
C LEU A 122 -0.15 -44.12 -8.15
N TYR A 123 1.03 -44.10 -8.79
CA TYR A 123 2.02 -43.02 -8.57
C TYR A 123 2.23 -42.19 -9.83
N GLN A 124 1.18 -41.50 -10.27
CA GLN A 124 1.31 -40.44 -11.27
C GLN A 124 1.32 -39.10 -10.53
N ILE A 125 2.51 -38.62 -10.20
CA ILE A 125 2.70 -37.25 -9.71
C ILE A 125 2.22 -36.31 -10.83
N PRO A 126 1.22 -35.44 -10.60
CA PRO A 126 0.76 -34.50 -11.60
C PRO A 126 1.94 -33.67 -12.12
N TYR A 127 2.08 -33.63 -13.45
CA TYR A 127 3.22 -33.07 -14.17
C TYR A 127 3.60 -31.61 -13.79
N GLY A 128 2.77 -30.89 -13.03
CA GLY A 128 3.03 -29.53 -12.58
C GLY A 128 4.00 -29.38 -11.39
N PHE A 129 4.34 -30.45 -10.67
CA PHE A 129 5.22 -30.37 -9.49
C PHE A 129 6.70 -30.69 -9.77
N ARG A 130 7.07 -30.93 -11.02
CA ARG A 130 8.46 -31.22 -11.38
C ARG A 130 9.24 -29.90 -11.53
N ALA A 131 9.74 -29.37 -10.42
CA ALA A 131 10.66 -28.23 -10.46
C ALA A 131 11.89 -28.59 -11.31
N GLN A 132 12.06 -27.93 -12.46
CA GLN A 132 13.27 -28.03 -13.26
C GLN A 132 14.43 -27.42 -12.47
N GLN A 133 15.47 -28.22 -12.22
CA GLN A 133 16.75 -27.71 -11.75
C GLN A 133 17.35 -26.86 -12.88
N ASN A 134 17.26 -25.54 -12.77
CA ASN A 134 18.06 -24.64 -13.60
C ASN A 134 19.53 -24.85 -13.21
N GLN A 135 20.31 -25.46 -14.10
CA GLN A 135 21.76 -25.51 -13.97
C GLN A 135 22.29 -24.10 -14.15
N GLN A 136 22.79 -23.49 -13.07
CA GLN A 136 23.65 -22.33 -13.13
C GLN A 136 24.99 -22.76 -13.75
N GLU A 137 25.21 -22.47 -15.03
CA GLU A 137 26.56 -22.48 -15.57
C GLU A 137 27.34 -21.28 -14.99
N ARG A 138 28.43 -21.63 -14.30
CA ARG A 138 29.42 -20.73 -13.74
C ARG A 138 30.49 -20.41 -14.79
N VAL A 139 30.85 -19.11 -14.84
CA VAL A 139 32.07 -18.47 -15.38
C VAL A 139 32.19 -18.37 -16.89
#